data_AF-A0A1K1P119-F1
#
_entry.id   AF-A0A1K1P119-F1
#
_cell.length_a   1.000
_cell.length_b   1.000
_cell.length_c   1.000
_cell.angle_alpha   90.00
_cell.angle_beta   90.00
_cell.angle_gamma   90.00
#
_symmetry.space_group_name_H-M   'P 1'
#
loop_
_entity.id
_entity.type
_entity.pdbx_description
1 polymer ?
#
loop_
_entity_poly.entity_id
_entity_poly.type
_entity_poly.pdbx_seq_one_letter_code
_entity_poly.pdbx_strand_id
1 'polypeptide(L)'
;MKKLLSMMLSAAIGLTALTSVSGGAFNEKAAAAEKGGMVVFGDSIAAGVTRKGDVEHNYGEICGDYLGCKVSNYAVSGDNTSDLLKVIDKLSDEQKKNVANAEYIVISIGGNDIMQFASRKLIDYAADKNFLNDGYTKDNLPAEPSVSDLIKVVKFKGEGSLAEYASKGLSQALEVNSQISGVATDLCSSDNEHDGYFEKVTIPNIKTAAAKLKAISPDARILVQNIYQPVELDQTYVESTYGKNSSQNTLINSVVRPRLEDVMAAYDQQLRTIDGIEVVDVKTLFTSSDKALNASNPGHANYFVDIQTGSLSTADVHPNQKGHVAIATAILEKINKLHDDNGLLRKTFNSFSDKDKYPAIALATYNKVAGTDPTLTTTTTTSTTTTTTTTTTAKPTTTTTTTTTTTTKATTTTKKITTTSTTAATAPVTTTAQPVKTIALGDVDDNKTINAVDASYVLEDYARTSTNKASKFSDAQKKAADVDKDTKINAVDASYILSYYAYTAVTKDVKSFEEYLKTA
;
A
#
# COMPACT_ATOMS: atom_id res chain seq x y z
N MET A 1 -19.97 -23.84 2.32
CA MET A 1 -20.17 -22.96 3.50
C MET A 1 -18.86 -22.40 4.08
N LYS A 2 -17.86 -23.18 4.54
CA LYS A 2 -16.59 -22.62 5.09
C LYS A 2 -15.89 -21.55 4.21
N LYS A 3 -15.97 -21.64 2.87
CA LYS A 3 -15.44 -20.64 1.91
C LYS A 3 -16.34 -19.42 1.68
N LEU A 4 -17.67 -19.57 1.82
CA LEU A 4 -18.67 -18.49 1.78
C LEU A 4 -18.43 -17.42 2.86
N LEU A 5 -17.61 -17.77 3.85
CA LEU A 5 -17.30 -17.01 5.05
C LEU A 5 -15.99 -16.23 4.97
N SER A 6 -15.04 -16.62 4.13
CA SER A 6 -13.94 -15.70 3.77
C SER A 6 -14.40 -14.63 2.77
N MET A 7 -15.60 -14.82 2.21
CA MET A 7 -16.13 -14.07 1.08
C MET A 7 -16.88 -12.81 1.48
N MET A 8 -17.73 -12.86 2.51
CA MET A 8 -18.35 -11.64 3.04
C MET A 8 -17.28 -10.72 3.67
N LEU A 9 -16.15 -11.30 4.13
CA LEU A 9 -14.93 -10.55 4.40
C LEU A 9 -14.36 -9.99 3.10
N SER A 10 -13.89 -10.79 2.14
CA SER A 10 -13.26 -10.22 0.91
C SER A 10 -14.13 -9.25 0.11
N ALA A 11 -15.44 -9.22 0.35
CA ALA A 11 -16.40 -8.26 -0.21
C ALA A 11 -16.56 -6.95 0.58
N ALA A 12 -16.65 -7.01 1.92
CA ALA A 12 -16.71 -5.83 2.78
C ALA A 12 -15.31 -5.33 3.22
N ILE A 13 -14.27 -6.10 2.92
CA ILE A 13 -12.89 -6.00 3.41
C ILE A 13 -11.94 -6.14 2.20
N GLY A 14 -12.34 -5.59 1.04
CA GLY A 14 -11.52 -5.51 -0.17
C GLY A 14 -10.34 -4.52 -0.09
N LEU A 15 -10.07 -3.95 1.09
CA LEU A 15 -9.07 -2.89 1.32
C LEU A 15 -8.13 -3.17 2.52
N THR A 16 -7.98 -4.40 3.00
CA THR A 16 -7.09 -4.68 4.14
C THR A 16 -5.64 -4.97 3.80
N ALA A 17 -4.83 -3.92 3.93
CA ALA A 17 -3.45 -4.01 4.40
C ALA A 17 -3.18 -2.89 5.42
N LEU A 18 -3.57 -3.08 6.68
CA LEU A 18 -3.23 -2.15 7.77
C LEU A 18 -2.55 -2.88 8.93
N THR A 19 -1.22 -2.76 8.95
CA THR A 19 -0.44 -2.63 10.19
C THR A 19 -0.16 -1.15 10.40
N SER A 20 -0.33 -0.67 11.63
CA SER A 20 0.06 0.68 12.02
C SER A 20 1.58 0.82 11.99
N VAL A 21 2.12 1.55 11.00
CA VAL A 21 3.51 2.02 11.04
C VAL A 21 3.53 3.30 11.87
N SER A 22 4.14 3.25 13.04
CA SER A 22 4.38 4.43 13.87
C SER A 22 5.30 5.40 13.13
N GLY A 23 4.87 6.66 12.97
CA GLY A 23 5.57 7.65 12.15
C GLY A 23 7.06 7.82 12.48
N GLY A 24 7.88 7.92 11.43
CA GLY A 24 9.33 8.05 11.54
C GLY A 24 9.92 8.95 10.46
N ALA A 25 10.40 10.12 10.89
CA ALA A 25 11.38 11.01 10.23
C ALA A 25 11.27 11.26 8.71
N PHE A 26 10.91 12.50 8.36
CA PHE A 26 11.06 13.09 7.02
C PHE A 26 12.50 12.90 6.48
N ASN A 27 12.65 12.19 5.37
CA ASN A 27 13.88 12.19 4.58
C ASN A 27 13.85 13.36 3.59
N GLU A 28 14.55 14.47 3.92
CA GLU A 28 14.95 15.40 2.88
C GLU A 28 16.08 14.79 2.03
N LYS A 29 15.88 14.72 0.70
CA LYS A 29 16.95 15.00 -0.29
C LYS A 29 16.46 15.15 -1.72
N ALA A 30 16.21 16.41 -2.11
CA ALA A 30 16.45 16.91 -3.46
C ALA A 30 17.07 18.31 -3.32
N ALA A 31 18.08 18.63 -4.14
CA ALA A 31 18.83 19.89 -4.02
C ALA A 31 17.99 21.10 -4.49
N ALA A 32 18.36 22.30 -4.04
CA ALA A 32 17.54 23.50 -4.20
C ALA A 32 17.58 24.10 -5.61
N ALA A 33 16.40 24.38 -6.17
CA ALA A 33 16.19 25.44 -7.14
C ALA A 33 15.73 26.72 -6.41
N GLU A 34 16.16 27.90 -6.87
CA GLU A 34 15.70 29.18 -6.31
C GLU A 34 14.27 29.49 -6.79
N LYS A 35 13.29 29.26 -5.89
CA LYS A 35 11.83 29.39 -6.06
C LYS A 35 11.19 28.29 -6.95
N GLY A 36 10.00 27.86 -6.55
CA GLY A 36 9.18 26.87 -7.27
C GLY A 36 9.29 25.45 -6.71
N GLY A 37 8.89 25.23 -5.45
CA GLY A 37 8.87 23.90 -4.83
C GLY A 37 7.56 23.13 -5.04
N MET A 38 7.56 21.84 -4.70
CA MET A 38 6.36 21.02 -4.51
C MET A 38 6.17 20.69 -3.03
N VAL A 39 4.94 20.78 -2.53
CA VAL A 39 4.54 20.23 -1.23
C VAL A 39 3.52 19.13 -1.43
N VAL A 40 3.68 18.01 -0.73
CA VAL A 40 2.75 16.88 -0.76
C VAL A 40 2.08 16.76 0.60
N PHE A 41 0.76 16.63 0.62
CA PHE A 41 -0.04 16.28 1.79
C PHE A 41 -0.84 15.01 1.48
N GLY A 42 -1.22 14.25 2.51
CA GLY A 42 -2.06 13.09 2.32
C GLY A 42 -1.85 11.96 3.32
N ASP A 43 -2.25 10.77 2.90
CA ASP A 43 -2.16 9.53 3.69
C ASP A 43 -0.96 8.64 3.32
N SER A 44 -1.06 7.33 3.52
CA SER A 44 -0.02 6.35 3.18
C SER A 44 0.33 6.33 1.69
N ILE A 45 -0.63 6.63 0.80
CA ILE A 45 -0.40 6.74 -0.64
C ILE A 45 0.52 7.91 -0.94
N ALA A 46 0.32 9.03 -0.26
CA ALA A 46 1.17 10.21 -0.40
C ALA A 46 2.56 10.02 0.22
N ALA A 47 2.66 9.25 1.31
CA ALA A 47 3.94 8.89 1.92
C ALA A 47 4.75 7.89 1.08
N GLY A 48 4.09 7.04 0.28
CA GLY A 48 4.73 5.94 -0.46
C GLY A 48 4.82 4.63 0.33
N VAL A 49 3.96 4.46 1.33
CA VAL A 49 3.93 3.25 2.17
C VAL A 49 3.16 2.14 1.47
N THR A 50 3.72 0.93 1.52
CA THR A 50 3.08 -0.34 1.14
C THR A 50 3.06 -1.30 2.32
N ARG A 51 2.39 -2.44 2.17
CA ARG A 51 2.38 -3.54 3.14
C ARG A 51 3.78 -4.13 3.43
N LYS A 52 4.73 -3.98 2.51
CA LYS A 52 6.08 -4.57 2.60
C LYS A 52 7.14 -3.58 3.10
N GLY A 53 6.73 -2.38 3.53
CA GLY A 53 7.60 -1.22 3.71
C GLY A 53 7.32 -0.17 2.63
N ASP A 54 8.27 0.70 2.35
CA ASP A 54 8.07 1.81 1.41
C ASP A 54 8.36 1.40 -0.04
N VAL A 55 7.78 2.10 -1.02
CA VAL A 55 8.27 2.03 -2.41
C VAL A 55 9.67 2.65 -2.52
N GLU A 56 10.42 2.28 -3.57
CA GLU A 56 11.76 2.82 -3.81
C GLU A 56 11.73 4.34 -4.06
N HIS A 57 10.71 4.79 -4.80
CA HIS A 57 10.44 6.20 -5.09
C HIS A 57 8.94 6.50 -5.03
N ASN A 58 8.52 7.38 -4.12
CA ASN A 58 7.14 7.85 -4.08
C ASN A 58 6.86 8.81 -5.26
N TYR A 59 5.58 9.12 -5.51
CA TYR A 59 5.21 9.91 -6.69
C TYR A 59 5.71 11.36 -6.58
N GLY A 60 5.85 11.88 -5.36
CA GLY A 60 6.37 13.21 -5.09
C GLY A 60 7.82 13.33 -5.51
N GLU A 61 8.66 12.36 -5.13
CA GLU A 61 10.07 12.30 -5.53
C GLU A 61 10.24 12.22 -7.05
N ILE A 62 9.43 11.40 -7.73
CA ILE A 62 9.42 11.30 -9.20
C ILE A 62 9.02 12.64 -9.84
N CYS A 63 7.98 13.32 -9.33
CA CYS A 63 7.61 14.65 -9.79
C CYS A 63 8.69 15.71 -9.49
N GLY A 64 9.37 15.61 -8.36
CA GLY A 64 10.43 16.54 -7.95
C GLY A 64 11.66 16.51 -8.83
N ASP A 65 12.16 15.30 -9.11
CA ASP A 65 13.27 15.08 -10.04
C ASP A 65 12.93 15.62 -11.44
N TYR A 66 11.77 15.22 -11.97
CA TYR A 66 11.28 15.67 -13.28
C TYR A 66 11.11 17.20 -13.36
N LEU A 67 10.49 17.84 -12.37
CA LEU A 67 10.31 19.29 -12.37
C LEU A 67 11.57 20.07 -11.96
N GLY A 68 12.66 19.39 -11.62
CA GLY A 68 13.89 20.01 -11.12
C GLY A 68 13.70 20.78 -9.80
N CYS A 69 12.78 20.34 -8.93
CA CYS A 69 12.35 21.09 -7.76
C CYS A 69 12.46 20.33 -6.43
N LYS A 70 12.56 21.09 -5.33
CA LYS A 70 12.51 20.52 -3.98
C LYS A 70 11.08 20.06 -3.66
N VAL A 71 10.95 18.83 -3.19
CA VAL A 71 9.70 18.27 -2.64
C VAL A 71 9.76 18.31 -1.12
N SER A 72 8.68 18.74 -0.48
CA SER A 72 8.46 18.55 0.96
C SER A 72 7.20 17.70 1.16
N ASN A 73 7.35 16.50 1.71
CA ASN A 73 6.24 15.58 1.94
C ASN A 73 5.79 15.64 3.40
N TYR A 74 4.53 16.02 3.63
CA TYR A 74 3.87 16.13 4.93
C TYR A 74 2.71 15.14 5.08
N ALA A 75 2.70 14.08 4.27
CA ALA A 75 1.76 12.99 4.40
C ALA A 75 1.97 12.16 5.67
N VAL A 76 0.88 11.62 6.23
CA VAL A 76 0.88 10.81 7.45
C VAL A 76 0.00 9.59 7.22
N SER A 77 0.60 8.40 7.39
CA SER A 77 -0.10 7.14 7.11
C SER A 77 -1.29 6.91 8.04
N GLY A 78 -2.48 6.75 7.46
CA GLY A 78 -3.74 6.54 8.18
C GLY A 78 -4.60 7.80 8.33
N ASP A 79 -4.10 8.99 7.98
CA ASP A 79 -4.86 10.24 8.07
C ASP A 79 -6.12 10.19 7.18
N ASN A 80 -7.25 10.66 7.74
CA ASN A 80 -8.45 11.02 7.00
C ASN A 80 -8.46 12.54 6.70
N THR A 81 -9.49 13.04 6.01
CA THR A 81 -9.59 14.49 5.69
C THR A 81 -9.67 15.40 6.92
N SER A 82 -10.14 14.92 8.07
CA SER A 82 -10.15 15.67 9.33
C SER A 82 -8.75 15.74 9.96
N ASP A 83 -7.93 14.69 9.80
CA ASP A 83 -6.54 14.68 10.25
C ASP A 83 -5.66 15.59 9.38
N LEU A 84 -5.89 15.62 8.07
CA LEU A 84 -5.26 16.60 7.17
C LEU A 84 -5.44 18.05 7.65
N LEU A 85 -6.63 18.41 8.16
CA LEU A 85 -6.85 19.73 8.76
C LEU A 85 -6.01 19.94 10.03
N LYS A 86 -5.89 18.92 10.89
CA LYS A 86 -5.03 18.95 12.10
C LYS A 86 -3.55 19.08 11.72
N VAL A 87 -3.09 18.47 10.62
CA VAL A 87 -1.73 18.61 10.08
C VAL A 87 -1.48 20.04 9.60
N ILE A 88 -2.39 20.60 8.79
CA ILE A 88 -2.29 21.98 8.27
C ILE A 88 -2.28 23.01 9.41
N ASP A 89 -3.13 22.86 10.42
CA ASP A 89 -3.19 23.78 11.57
C ASP A 89 -1.94 23.72 12.46
N LYS A 90 -1.20 22.60 12.43
CA LYS A 90 0.01 22.36 13.24
C LYS A 90 1.32 22.58 12.48
N LEU A 91 1.28 23.08 11.24
CA LEU A 91 2.50 23.37 10.46
C LEU A 91 3.44 24.30 11.25
N SER A 92 4.69 23.88 11.39
CA SER A 92 5.77 24.71 11.94
C SER A 92 6.05 25.91 11.03
N ASP A 93 6.78 26.92 11.52
CA ASP A 93 7.12 28.10 10.72
C ASP A 93 7.99 27.74 9.50
N GLU A 94 8.83 26.70 9.61
CA GLU A 94 9.58 26.14 8.49
C GLU A 94 8.66 25.44 7.48
N GLN A 95 7.71 24.63 7.93
CA GLN A 95 6.74 23.97 7.04
C GLN A 95 5.83 24.99 6.34
N LYS A 96 5.35 26.02 7.06
CA LYS A 96 4.63 27.16 6.48
C LYS A 96 5.47 27.89 5.43
N LYS A 97 6.77 28.09 5.68
CA LYS A 97 7.69 28.67 4.69
C LYS A 97 7.84 27.77 3.46
N ASN A 98 7.89 26.44 3.59
CA ASN A 98 7.92 25.54 2.44
C ASN A 98 6.61 25.61 1.63
N VAL A 99 5.45 25.63 2.30
CA VAL A 99 4.14 25.84 1.64
C VAL A 99 4.08 27.19 0.91
N ALA A 100 4.50 28.29 1.55
CA ALA A 100 4.51 29.62 0.95
C ALA A 100 5.44 29.77 -0.26
N ASN A 101 6.44 28.89 -0.41
CA ASN A 101 7.36 28.85 -1.56
C ASN A 101 6.98 27.78 -2.61
N ALA A 102 5.87 27.06 -2.39
CA ALA A 102 5.42 26.02 -3.31
C ALA A 102 4.77 26.64 -4.56
N GLU A 103 5.13 26.12 -5.74
CA GLU A 103 4.35 26.33 -6.97
C GLU A 103 3.22 25.28 -7.07
N TYR A 104 3.45 24.08 -6.53
CA TYR A 104 2.52 22.96 -6.56
C TYR A 104 2.26 22.43 -5.15
N ILE A 105 1.00 22.25 -4.79
CA ILE A 105 0.59 21.53 -3.58
C ILE A 105 -0.25 20.33 -4.03
N VAL A 106 0.24 19.12 -3.79
CA VAL A 106 -0.45 17.87 -4.15
C VAL A 106 -1.10 17.27 -2.91
N ILE A 107 -2.36 16.86 -3.02
CA ILE A 107 -3.12 16.22 -1.94
C ILE A 107 -3.62 14.84 -2.41
N SER A 108 -3.34 13.79 -1.64
CA SER A 108 -3.93 12.45 -1.81
C SER A 108 -4.52 11.98 -0.48
N ILE A 109 -5.85 12.02 -0.37
CA ILE A 109 -6.59 11.84 0.89
C ILE A 109 -7.99 11.30 0.59
N GLY A 110 -8.74 10.89 1.62
CA GLY A 110 -10.13 10.45 1.52
C GLY A 110 -10.29 8.93 1.50
N GLY A 111 -9.23 8.15 1.25
CA GLY A 111 -9.28 6.69 1.36
C GLY A 111 -9.62 6.22 2.77
N ASN A 112 -9.00 6.84 3.78
CA ASN A 112 -9.27 6.51 5.19
C ASN A 112 -10.66 6.97 5.66
N ASP A 113 -11.22 8.06 5.11
CA ASP A 113 -12.61 8.47 5.36
C ASP A 113 -13.59 7.34 5.01
N ILE A 114 -13.46 6.78 3.80
CA ILE A 114 -14.29 5.66 3.31
C ILE A 114 -14.11 4.44 4.22
N MET A 115 -12.86 4.12 4.57
CA MET A 115 -12.54 2.92 5.35
C MET A 115 -12.99 3.00 6.81
N GLN A 116 -12.83 4.15 7.45
CA GLN A 116 -13.26 4.40 8.81
C GLN A 116 -14.79 4.43 8.91
N PHE A 117 -15.47 5.07 7.95
CA PHE A 117 -16.93 5.08 7.89
C PHE A 117 -17.50 3.67 7.69
N ALA A 118 -16.97 2.91 6.73
CA ALA A 118 -17.35 1.52 6.51
C ALA A 118 -17.11 0.63 7.74
N SER A 119 -15.95 0.78 8.38
CA SER A 119 -15.59 0.01 9.58
C SER A 119 -16.51 0.33 10.76
N ARG A 120 -16.80 1.62 10.99
CA ARG A 120 -17.77 2.10 11.99
C ARG A 120 -19.15 1.46 11.75
N LYS A 121 -19.73 1.67 10.57
CA LYS A 121 -21.10 1.18 10.25
C LYS A 121 -21.23 -0.34 10.38
N LEU A 122 -20.21 -1.11 9.97
CA LEU A 122 -20.21 -2.57 10.08
C LEU A 122 -19.97 -3.07 11.51
N ILE A 123 -19.15 -2.38 12.31
CA ILE A 123 -18.96 -2.65 13.74
C ILE A 123 -20.25 -2.38 14.51
N ASP A 124 -20.92 -1.26 14.25
CA ASP A 124 -22.15 -0.89 14.97
C ASP A 124 -23.27 -1.89 14.68
N TYR A 125 -23.46 -2.30 13.42
CA TYR A 125 -24.37 -3.38 13.05
C TYR A 125 -24.02 -4.71 13.74
N ALA A 126 -22.73 -5.07 13.78
CA ALA A 126 -22.28 -6.28 14.47
C ALA A 126 -22.56 -6.19 15.98
N ALA A 127 -22.37 -5.03 16.61
CA ALA A 127 -22.65 -4.81 18.01
C ALA A 127 -24.15 -4.86 18.34
N ASP A 128 -25.01 -4.32 17.47
CA ASP A 128 -26.48 -4.41 17.59
C ASP A 128 -27.00 -5.85 17.48
N LYS A 129 -26.30 -6.70 16.74
CA LYS A 129 -26.66 -8.11 16.55
C LYS A 129 -25.88 -9.09 17.44
N ASN A 130 -25.03 -8.58 18.34
CA ASN A 130 -24.11 -9.37 19.18
C ASN A 130 -23.13 -10.27 18.38
N PHE A 131 -22.74 -9.86 17.18
CA PHE A 131 -21.68 -10.49 16.38
C PHE A 131 -20.29 -9.94 16.77
N LEU A 132 -19.98 -9.88 18.06
CA LEU A 132 -18.70 -9.39 18.59
C LEU A 132 -17.81 -10.55 19.02
N ASN A 133 -16.50 -10.41 18.84
CA ASN A 133 -15.52 -11.36 19.37
C ASN A 133 -15.38 -11.19 20.89
N ASP A 134 -14.92 -12.24 21.57
CA ASP A 134 -14.75 -12.26 23.01
C ASP A 134 -13.83 -11.10 23.47
N GLY A 135 -14.26 -10.38 24.50
CA GLY A 135 -13.59 -9.16 24.98
C GLY A 135 -14.17 -7.85 24.44
N TYR A 136 -15.02 -7.88 23.42
CA TYR A 136 -15.71 -6.69 22.89
C TYR A 136 -17.18 -6.61 23.32
N THR A 137 -17.62 -5.40 23.64
CA THR A 137 -19.00 -5.01 23.99
C THR A 137 -19.32 -3.65 23.35
N LYS A 138 -20.58 -3.21 23.38
CA LYS A 138 -20.96 -1.88 22.89
C LYS A 138 -20.19 -0.73 23.57
N ASP A 139 -19.82 -0.91 24.83
CA ASP A 139 -19.20 0.12 25.66
C ASP A 139 -17.68 0.27 25.44
N ASN A 140 -17.04 -0.68 24.74
CA ASN A 140 -15.59 -0.68 24.51
C ASN A 140 -15.16 -0.70 23.04
N LEU A 141 -16.08 -0.39 22.12
CA LEU A 141 -15.79 -0.27 20.69
C LEU A 141 -14.82 0.91 20.42
N PRO A 142 -13.86 0.78 19.48
CA PRO A 142 -12.97 1.88 19.12
C PRO A 142 -13.75 3.11 18.65
N ALA A 143 -13.32 4.31 19.05
CA ALA A 143 -13.96 5.57 18.66
C ALA A 143 -13.77 5.93 17.17
N GLU A 144 -12.62 5.56 16.61
CA GLU A 144 -12.25 5.75 15.20
C GLU A 144 -11.71 4.41 14.66
N PRO A 145 -12.59 3.45 14.33
CA PRO A 145 -12.17 2.09 14.01
C PRO A 145 -11.50 2.01 12.65
N SER A 146 -10.31 1.42 12.60
CA SER A 146 -9.68 1.01 11.34
C SER A 146 -10.30 -0.30 10.82
N VAL A 147 -9.98 -0.66 9.57
CA VAL A 147 -10.37 -1.98 9.03
C VAL A 147 -9.67 -3.14 9.74
N SER A 148 -8.51 -2.88 10.37
CA SER A 148 -7.84 -3.84 11.27
C SER A 148 -8.70 -4.10 12.51
N ASP A 149 -9.36 -3.08 13.03
CA ASP A 149 -10.23 -3.20 14.19
C ASP A 149 -11.58 -3.82 13.82
N LEU A 150 -12.12 -3.56 12.63
CA LEU A 150 -13.25 -4.31 12.08
C LEU A 150 -13.00 -5.83 12.12
N ILE A 151 -11.81 -6.29 11.67
CA ILE A 151 -11.41 -7.70 11.72
C ILE A 151 -11.32 -8.24 13.16
N LYS A 152 -10.78 -7.46 14.11
CA LYS A 152 -10.62 -7.89 15.51
C LYS A 152 -11.92 -7.88 16.30
N VAL A 153 -12.76 -6.87 16.09
CA VAL A 153 -13.99 -6.61 16.85
C VAL A 153 -15.11 -7.56 16.41
N VAL A 154 -15.29 -7.77 15.11
CA VAL A 154 -16.46 -8.49 14.59
C VAL A 154 -16.22 -10.00 14.51
N LYS A 155 -17.15 -10.76 15.10
CA LYS A 155 -17.22 -12.21 15.03
C LYS A 155 -17.73 -12.66 13.67
N PHE A 156 -16.80 -12.70 12.72
CA PHE A 156 -17.09 -13.08 11.34
C PHE A 156 -17.30 -14.58 11.11
N LYS A 157 -16.89 -15.47 12.03
CA LYS A 157 -17.00 -16.94 11.87
C LYS A 157 -17.21 -17.62 13.22
N GLY A 158 -17.72 -18.86 13.20
CA GLY A 158 -17.98 -19.66 14.42
C GLY A 158 -19.40 -19.48 14.96
N GLU A 159 -19.64 -20.00 16.15
CA GLU A 159 -20.95 -19.92 16.82
C GLU A 159 -21.28 -18.48 17.24
N GLY A 160 -22.52 -18.04 16.97
CA GLY A 160 -22.98 -16.67 17.21
C GLY A 160 -22.42 -15.62 16.24
N SER A 161 -21.84 -16.04 15.11
CA SER A 161 -21.22 -15.12 14.14
C SER A 161 -22.21 -14.49 13.15
N LEU A 162 -21.83 -13.33 12.60
CA LEU A 162 -22.51 -12.67 11.46
C LEU A 162 -22.74 -13.64 10.29
N ALA A 163 -21.78 -14.52 10.10
CA ALA A 163 -21.77 -15.57 9.11
C ALA A 163 -22.76 -16.71 9.37
N GLU A 164 -22.82 -17.20 10.61
CA GLU A 164 -23.83 -18.18 11.00
C GLU A 164 -25.22 -17.57 10.83
N TYR A 165 -25.41 -16.33 11.26
CA TYR A 165 -26.64 -15.58 11.06
C TYR A 165 -27.06 -15.50 9.59
N ALA A 166 -26.17 -15.02 8.70
CA ALA A 166 -26.42 -14.95 7.26
C ALA A 166 -26.76 -16.32 6.63
N SER A 167 -26.30 -17.43 7.23
CA SER A 167 -26.60 -18.79 6.76
C SER A 167 -27.95 -19.35 7.22
N LYS A 168 -28.66 -18.70 8.15
CA LYS A 168 -29.94 -19.20 8.72
C LYS A 168 -31.13 -19.10 7.76
N GLY A 169 -31.07 -18.23 6.76
CA GLY A 169 -32.15 -18.08 5.79
C GLY A 169 -31.94 -16.92 4.82
N LEU A 170 -32.79 -16.86 3.80
CA LEU A 170 -32.74 -15.82 2.76
C LEU A 170 -32.89 -14.41 3.36
N SER A 171 -33.81 -14.23 4.32
CA SER A 171 -34.05 -12.92 4.97
C SER A 171 -32.81 -12.40 5.69
N GLN A 172 -32.09 -13.27 6.42
CA GLN A 172 -30.86 -12.90 7.13
C GLN A 172 -29.71 -12.58 6.17
N ALA A 173 -29.59 -13.35 5.07
CA ALA A 173 -28.63 -13.06 4.01
C ALA A 173 -28.91 -11.71 3.31
N LEU A 174 -30.18 -11.41 3.03
CA LEU A 174 -30.61 -10.14 2.45
C LEU A 174 -30.37 -8.97 3.42
N GLU A 175 -30.60 -9.14 4.71
CA GLU A 175 -30.34 -8.12 5.72
C GLU A 175 -28.86 -7.74 5.76
N VAL A 176 -27.95 -8.72 5.88
CA VAL A 176 -26.50 -8.48 5.89
C VAL A 176 -26.05 -7.84 4.57
N ASN A 177 -26.60 -8.27 3.42
CA ASN A 177 -26.32 -7.65 2.13
C ASN A 177 -26.83 -6.20 2.04
N SER A 178 -27.97 -5.89 2.68
CA SER A 178 -28.52 -4.54 2.75
C SER A 178 -27.62 -3.61 3.58
N GLN A 179 -27.01 -4.11 4.66
CA GLN A 179 -26.06 -3.32 5.47
C GLN A 179 -24.80 -3.00 4.68
N ILE A 180 -24.21 -3.99 3.99
CA ILE A 180 -23.03 -3.79 3.12
C ILE A 180 -23.37 -2.82 1.98
N SER A 181 -24.52 -2.98 1.33
CA SER A 181 -24.97 -2.08 0.26
C SER A 181 -25.20 -0.65 0.76
N GLY A 182 -25.77 -0.51 1.96
CA GLY A 182 -26.02 0.77 2.61
C GLY A 182 -24.73 1.51 3.03
N VAL A 183 -23.58 0.86 3.12
CA VAL A 183 -22.31 1.60 3.32
C VAL A 183 -22.04 2.51 2.12
N ALA A 184 -22.22 2.02 0.90
CA ALA A 184 -22.04 2.82 -0.31
C ALA A 184 -23.09 3.94 -0.42
N THR A 185 -24.35 3.64 -0.08
CA THR A 185 -25.43 4.64 -0.09
C THR A 185 -25.13 5.80 0.86
N ASP A 186 -24.88 5.55 2.16
CA ASP A 186 -24.62 6.62 3.13
C ASP A 186 -23.31 7.38 2.89
N LEU A 187 -22.35 6.81 2.14
CA LEU A 187 -21.15 7.55 1.69
C LEU A 187 -21.51 8.58 0.62
N CYS A 188 -22.32 8.18 -0.36
CA CYS A 188 -22.46 8.89 -1.64
C CYS A 188 -23.72 9.73 -1.78
N SER A 189 -24.82 9.28 -1.17
CA SER A 189 -26.17 9.75 -1.45
C SER A 189 -26.64 10.71 -0.38
N SER A 190 -27.05 11.90 -0.81
CA SER A 190 -27.78 12.86 0.00
C SER A 190 -29.24 12.93 -0.46
N ASP A 191 -30.16 13.08 0.48
CA ASP A 191 -31.57 13.38 0.25
C ASP A 191 -32.04 14.54 1.16
N ASN A 192 -33.35 14.80 1.20
CA ASN A 192 -33.91 15.91 1.97
C ASN A 192 -33.80 15.75 3.50
N GLU A 193 -33.44 14.56 4.00
CA GLU A 193 -33.39 14.21 5.43
C GLU A 193 -32.01 13.68 5.87
N HIS A 194 -31.13 13.30 4.93
CA HIS A 194 -29.80 12.76 5.19
C HIS A 194 -28.75 13.27 4.20
N ASP A 195 -27.71 13.96 4.68
CA ASP A 195 -26.51 14.25 3.88
C ASP A 195 -25.56 13.04 3.88
N GLY A 196 -25.14 12.61 2.69
CA GLY A 196 -24.11 11.57 2.54
C GLY A 196 -22.77 12.01 3.13
N TYR A 197 -21.98 11.05 3.64
CA TYR A 197 -20.76 11.33 4.39
C TYR A 197 -19.74 12.17 3.61
N PHE A 198 -19.65 12.00 2.28
CA PHE A 198 -18.77 12.83 1.45
C PHE A 198 -19.17 14.30 1.45
N GLU A 199 -20.46 14.60 1.23
CA GLU A 199 -20.98 15.97 1.22
C GLU A 199 -20.90 16.62 2.62
N LYS A 200 -21.11 15.81 3.66
CA LYS A 200 -21.13 16.27 5.05
C LYS A 200 -19.75 16.50 5.68
N VAL A 201 -18.75 15.69 5.32
CA VAL A 201 -17.44 15.65 6.01
C VAL A 201 -16.28 15.78 5.04
N THR A 202 -16.12 14.80 4.15
CA THR A 202 -14.89 14.63 3.35
C THR A 202 -14.64 15.81 2.40
N ILE A 203 -15.68 16.23 1.65
CA ILE A 203 -15.59 17.32 0.67
C ILE A 203 -15.47 18.71 1.34
N PRO A 204 -16.25 19.05 2.40
CA PRO A 204 -16.02 20.25 3.21
C PRO A 204 -14.62 20.33 3.81
N ASN A 205 -14.06 19.20 4.27
CA ASN A 205 -12.70 19.17 4.82
C ASN A 205 -11.64 19.44 3.74
N ILE A 206 -11.74 18.82 2.56
CA ILE A 206 -10.82 19.07 1.43
C ILE A 206 -10.92 20.53 0.97
N LYS A 207 -12.14 21.09 0.86
CA LYS A 207 -12.36 22.52 0.56
C LYS A 207 -11.71 23.43 1.61
N THR A 208 -11.83 23.09 2.88
CA THR A 208 -11.21 23.83 4.00
C THR A 208 -9.68 23.73 3.96
N ALA A 209 -9.13 22.55 3.66
CA ALA A 209 -7.69 22.34 3.50
C ALA A 209 -7.14 23.19 2.35
N ALA A 210 -7.78 23.15 1.17
CA ALA A 210 -7.41 23.98 0.02
C ALA A 210 -7.46 25.47 0.34
N ALA A 211 -8.50 25.95 1.02
CA ALA A 211 -8.61 27.35 1.43
C ALA A 211 -7.50 27.79 2.42
N LYS A 212 -7.20 26.95 3.43
CA LYS A 212 -6.10 27.21 4.38
C LYS A 212 -4.74 27.23 3.69
N LEU A 213 -4.50 26.33 2.74
CA LEU A 213 -3.26 26.26 1.98
C LEU A 213 -3.12 27.44 1.01
N LYS A 214 -4.20 27.87 0.34
CA LYS A 214 -4.23 29.11 -0.46
C LYS A 214 -3.98 30.37 0.36
N ALA A 215 -4.39 30.42 1.64
CA ALA A 215 -4.08 31.55 2.51
C ALA A 215 -2.57 31.65 2.85
N ILE A 216 -1.83 30.54 2.76
CA ILE A 216 -0.37 30.51 2.96
C ILE A 216 0.38 30.71 1.63
N SER A 217 -0.12 30.13 0.54
CA SER A 217 0.44 30.28 -0.81
C SER A 217 -0.66 30.60 -1.83
N PRO A 218 -0.95 31.89 -2.08
CA PRO A 218 -2.04 32.31 -2.95
C PRO A 218 -1.89 31.84 -4.40
N ASP A 219 -0.66 31.77 -4.90
CA ASP A 219 -0.35 31.46 -6.30
C ASP A 219 -0.16 29.95 -6.56
N ALA A 220 0.07 29.14 -5.52
CA ALA A 220 0.31 27.70 -5.69
C ALA A 220 -0.89 26.98 -6.34
N ARG A 221 -0.63 26.15 -7.35
CA ARG A 221 -1.65 25.25 -7.91
C ARG A 221 -1.90 24.12 -6.91
N ILE A 222 -3.15 23.94 -6.50
CA ILE A 222 -3.55 22.85 -5.58
C ILE A 222 -4.11 21.70 -6.40
N LEU A 223 -3.35 20.62 -6.50
CA LEU A 223 -3.71 19.41 -7.23
C LEU A 223 -4.24 18.37 -6.25
N VAL A 224 -5.46 17.86 -6.45
CA VAL A 224 -6.04 16.83 -5.58
C VAL A 224 -6.32 15.57 -6.38
N GLN A 225 -5.83 14.43 -5.91
CA GLN A 225 -6.05 13.14 -6.54
C GLN A 225 -7.47 12.65 -6.26
N ASN A 226 -8.15 12.13 -7.27
CA ASN A 226 -9.31 11.28 -7.06
C ASN A 226 -8.86 9.85 -6.66
N ILE A 227 -9.80 9.04 -6.14
CA ILE A 227 -9.50 7.72 -5.58
C ILE A 227 -9.78 6.64 -6.63
N TYR A 228 -8.80 5.77 -6.88
CA TYR A 228 -8.94 4.61 -7.78
C TYR A 228 -9.71 3.46 -7.12
N GLN A 229 -10.23 2.53 -7.94
CA GLN A 229 -11.00 1.37 -7.48
C GLN A 229 -10.06 0.15 -7.35
N PRO A 230 -9.50 -0.21 -6.17
CA PRO A 230 -8.44 -1.23 -6.08
C PRO A 230 -8.86 -2.67 -6.44
N VAL A 231 -10.17 -2.97 -6.46
CA VAL A 231 -10.70 -4.34 -6.61
C VAL A 231 -11.00 -4.69 -8.08
N GLU A 232 -10.20 -4.19 -9.03
CA GLU A 232 -10.29 -4.55 -10.46
C GLU A 232 -9.55 -5.87 -10.73
N LEU A 233 -10.01 -6.94 -10.09
CA LEU A 233 -9.36 -8.25 -10.12
C LEU A 233 -9.51 -8.94 -11.49
N ASP A 234 -8.44 -9.55 -11.99
CA ASP A 234 -8.49 -10.37 -13.20
C ASP A 234 -9.47 -11.53 -13.05
N GLN A 235 -10.33 -11.74 -14.04
CA GLN A 235 -11.32 -12.80 -13.99
C GLN A 235 -10.68 -14.20 -13.85
N THR A 236 -9.51 -14.43 -14.44
CA THR A 236 -8.75 -15.67 -14.28
C THR A 236 -8.24 -15.88 -12.85
N TYR A 237 -7.81 -14.81 -12.18
CA TYR A 237 -7.45 -14.84 -10.75
C TYR A 237 -8.67 -15.10 -9.87
N VAL A 238 -9.81 -14.45 -10.14
CA VAL A 238 -11.06 -14.67 -9.41
C VAL A 238 -11.56 -16.12 -9.57
N GLU A 239 -11.58 -16.64 -10.80
CA GLU A 239 -12.03 -18.00 -11.11
C GLU A 239 -11.11 -19.08 -10.54
N SER A 240 -9.80 -18.87 -10.51
CA SER A 240 -8.83 -19.82 -9.95
C SER A 240 -8.78 -19.80 -8.42
N THR A 241 -8.83 -18.61 -7.81
CA THR A 241 -8.77 -18.43 -6.34
C THR A 241 -10.07 -18.87 -5.66
N TYR A 242 -11.21 -18.49 -6.24
CA TYR A 242 -12.52 -18.67 -5.60
C TYR A 242 -13.44 -19.68 -6.29
N GLY A 243 -13.20 -20.01 -7.56
CA GLY A 243 -13.98 -20.95 -8.34
C GLY A 243 -15.00 -20.27 -9.27
N LYS A 244 -15.05 -20.70 -10.54
CA LYS A 244 -15.87 -20.08 -11.59
C LYS A 244 -17.36 -19.94 -11.25
N ASN A 245 -18.01 -21.01 -10.80
CA ASN A 245 -19.44 -20.99 -10.47
C ASN A 245 -19.68 -20.76 -8.95
N SER A 246 -18.74 -20.12 -8.27
CA SER A 246 -18.88 -19.80 -6.84
C SER A 246 -19.70 -18.51 -6.64
N SER A 247 -20.41 -18.43 -5.54
CA SER A 247 -21.00 -17.16 -5.08
C SER A 247 -19.94 -16.10 -4.75
N GLN A 248 -18.66 -16.47 -4.63
CA GLN A 248 -17.54 -15.56 -4.44
C GLN A 248 -17.31 -14.75 -5.72
N ASN A 249 -17.21 -15.42 -6.87
CA ASN A 249 -17.13 -14.79 -8.18
C ASN A 249 -18.33 -13.86 -8.41
N THR A 250 -19.55 -14.34 -8.12
CA THR A 250 -20.78 -13.53 -8.21
C THR A 250 -20.74 -12.31 -7.29
N LEU A 251 -20.38 -12.45 -6.01
CA LEU A 251 -20.38 -11.32 -5.08
C LEU A 251 -19.36 -10.24 -5.47
N ILE A 252 -18.14 -10.66 -5.84
CA ILE A 252 -17.08 -9.74 -6.28
C ILE A 252 -17.55 -8.95 -7.52
N ASN A 253 -18.02 -9.65 -8.55
CA ASN A 253 -18.32 -9.03 -9.84
C ASN A 253 -19.69 -8.36 -9.94
N SER A 254 -20.69 -8.78 -9.16
CA SER A 254 -22.07 -8.27 -9.25
C SER A 254 -22.49 -7.36 -8.08
N VAL A 255 -21.67 -7.24 -7.02
CA VAL A 255 -21.98 -6.38 -5.87
C VAL A 255 -20.78 -5.50 -5.50
N VAL A 256 -19.63 -6.11 -5.18
CA VAL A 256 -18.48 -5.38 -4.60
C VAL A 256 -17.90 -4.38 -5.59
N ARG A 257 -17.53 -4.84 -6.78
CA ARG A 257 -16.91 -3.99 -7.81
C ARG A 257 -17.84 -2.85 -8.24
N PRO A 258 -19.11 -3.08 -8.62
CA PRO A 258 -20.05 -1.99 -8.91
C PRO A 258 -20.20 -0.98 -7.76
N ARG A 259 -20.29 -1.44 -6.50
CA ARG A 259 -20.47 -0.54 -5.35
C ARG A 259 -19.22 0.27 -5.01
N LEU A 260 -18.02 -0.28 -5.20
CA LEU A 260 -16.79 0.50 -5.10
C LEU A 260 -16.68 1.50 -6.25
N GLU A 261 -17.06 1.12 -7.46
CA GLU A 261 -17.11 2.05 -8.60
C GLU A 261 -18.11 3.20 -8.34
N ASP A 262 -19.31 2.92 -7.81
CA ASP A 262 -20.27 3.93 -7.37
C ASP A 262 -19.65 4.92 -6.37
N VAL A 263 -18.91 4.41 -5.36
CA VAL A 263 -18.26 5.21 -4.31
C VAL A 263 -17.14 6.08 -4.87
N MET A 264 -16.25 5.50 -5.68
CA MET A 264 -15.12 6.22 -6.26
C MET A 264 -15.58 7.25 -7.31
N ALA A 265 -16.66 6.96 -8.04
CA ALA A 265 -17.30 7.91 -8.95
C ALA A 265 -17.99 9.06 -8.22
N ALA A 266 -18.71 8.79 -7.13
CA ALA A 266 -19.31 9.84 -6.30
C ALA A 266 -18.25 10.76 -5.68
N TYR A 267 -17.16 10.19 -5.16
CA TYR A 267 -16.03 10.96 -4.65
C TYR A 267 -15.41 11.85 -5.74
N ASP A 268 -15.12 11.31 -6.92
CA ASP A 268 -14.59 12.09 -8.05
C ASP A 268 -15.54 13.22 -8.49
N GLN A 269 -16.83 12.92 -8.62
CA GLN A 269 -17.84 13.91 -9.01
C GLN A 269 -17.93 15.06 -8.01
N GLN A 270 -18.00 14.76 -6.71
CA GLN A 270 -18.07 15.80 -5.67
C GLN A 270 -16.75 16.55 -5.50
N LEU A 271 -15.60 15.88 -5.65
CA LEU A 271 -14.29 16.54 -5.60
C LEU A 271 -14.16 17.61 -6.71
N ARG A 272 -14.71 17.34 -7.90
CA ARG A 272 -14.74 18.29 -9.03
C ARG A 272 -15.65 19.50 -8.82
N THR A 273 -16.47 19.56 -7.75
CA THR A 273 -17.26 20.75 -7.41
C THR A 273 -16.54 21.73 -6.50
N ILE A 274 -15.30 21.43 -6.06
CA ILE A 274 -14.51 22.32 -5.21
C ILE A 274 -13.80 23.37 -6.07
N ASP A 275 -14.19 24.64 -5.90
CA ASP A 275 -13.46 25.77 -6.50
C ASP A 275 -12.02 25.90 -5.99
N GLY A 276 -11.10 26.27 -6.88
CA GLY A 276 -9.72 26.59 -6.52
C GLY A 276 -8.77 25.39 -6.40
N ILE A 277 -9.24 24.17 -6.72
CA ILE A 277 -8.40 22.97 -6.87
C ILE A 277 -8.40 22.44 -8.31
N GLU A 278 -7.41 21.62 -8.61
CA GLU A 278 -7.25 20.91 -9.87
C GLU A 278 -7.30 19.40 -9.64
N VAL A 279 -8.37 18.73 -10.08
CA VAL A 279 -8.48 17.27 -9.93
C VAL A 279 -7.50 16.54 -10.86
N VAL A 280 -6.69 15.66 -10.28
CA VAL A 280 -5.79 14.71 -10.95
C VAL A 280 -6.50 13.37 -11.05
N ASP A 281 -6.71 12.89 -12.27
CA ASP A 281 -7.55 11.71 -12.54
C ASP A 281 -6.75 10.39 -12.48
N VAL A 282 -6.41 9.98 -11.26
CA VAL A 282 -5.78 8.70 -10.96
C VAL A 282 -6.76 7.54 -11.17
N LYS A 283 -8.06 7.73 -10.89
CA LYS A 283 -9.11 6.72 -11.01
C LYS A 283 -9.19 6.18 -12.44
N THR A 284 -9.40 7.06 -13.43
CA THR A 284 -9.49 6.67 -14.84
C THR A 284 -8.16 6.08 -15.33
N LEU A 285 -7.04 6.63 -14.87
CA LEU A 285 -5.70 6.13 -15.23
C LEU A 285 -5.45 4.71 -14.71
N PHE A 286 -5.82 4.39 -13.47
CA PHE A 286 -5.66 3.05 -12.90
C PHE A 286 -6.61 2.04 -13.56
N THR A 287 -7.85 2.47 -13.82
CA THR A 287 -8.85 1.69 -14.56
C THR A 287 -8.32 1.31 -15.96
N SER A 288 -7.70 2.27 -16.65
CA SER A 288 -7.06 2.15 -17.97
C SER A 288 -7.87 1.38 -19.02
N SER A 289 -9.21 1.49 -19.00
CA SER A 289 -10.09 0.80 -19.95
C SER A 289 -10.96 1.80 -20.71
N ASP A 290 -11.02 1.64 -22.03
CA ASP A 290 -11.91 2.37 -22.94
C ASP A 290 -13.29 1.69 -23.10
N LYS A 291 -13.46 0.52 -22.46
CA LYS A 291 -14.65 -0.33 -22.54
C LYS A 291 -15.41 -0.32 -21.22
N ALA A 292 -16.72 -0.51 -21.31
CA ALA A 292 -17.57 -0.67 -20.14
C ALA A 292 -17.03 -1.78 -19.21
N LEU A 293 -16.90 -1.47 -17.92
CA LEU A 293 -16.41 -2.40 -16.91
C LEU A 293 -17.45 -3.50 -16.65
N ASN A 294 -16.97 -4.73 -16.52
CA ASN A 294 -17.79 -5.91 -16.22
C ASN A 294 -16.91 -7.04 -15.67
N ALA A 295 -17.43 -8.27 -15.55
CA ALA A 295 -16.63 -9.42 -15.08
C ALA A 295 -15.49 -9.79 -16.05
N SER A 296 -15.71 -9.69 -17.36
CA SER A 296 -14.72 -10.04 -18.40
C SER A 296 -13.78 -8.89 -18.78
N ASN A 297 -14.12 -7.66 -18.41
CA ASN A 297 -13.27 -6.46 -18.52
C ASN A 297 -13.25 -5.78 -17.14
N PRO A 298 -12.40 -6.24 -16.20
CA PRO A 298 -12.48 -5.80 -14.82
C PRO A 298 -11.93 -4.40 -14.56
N GLY A 299 -11.17 -3.84 -15.51
CA GLY A 299 -10.24 -2.74 -15.28
C GLY A 299 -8.82 -3.27 -15.12
N HIS A 300 -7.88 -2.39 -14.75
CA HIS A 300 -6.44 -2.67 -14.69
C HIS A 300 -5.75 -2.20 -13.40
N ALA A 301 -6.49 -1.73 -12.38
CA ALA A 301 -5.92 -1.28 -11.12
C ALA A 301 -5.06 -2.36 -10.44
N ASN A 302 -5.37 -3.64 -10.66
CA ASN A 302 -4.58 -4.78 -10.18
C ASN A 302 -3.11 -4.83 -10.66
N TYR A 303 -2.76 -4.10 -11.72
CA TYR A 303 -1.38 -3.97 -12.18
C TYR A 303 -0.60 -2.96 -11.32
N PHE A 304 -1.31 -1.95 -10.80
CA PHE A 304 -0.78 -0.84 -10.02
C PHE A 304 -0.81 -1.07 -8.51
N VAL A 305 -1.55 -2.08 -8.01
CA VAL A 305 -1.63 -2.45 -6.58
C VAL A 305 -1.48 -3.96 -6.40
N ASP A 306 -0.79 -4.40 -5.34
CA ASP A 306 -0.47 -5.82 -5.10
C ASP A 306 -1.67 -6.62 -4.49
N ILE A 307 -2.88 -6.48 -5.05
CA ILE A 307 -4.12 -7.07 -4.49
C ILE A 307 -4.27 -8.58 -4.80
N GLN A 308 -3.63 -9.09 -5.86
CA GLN A 308 -3.85 -10.44 -6.40
C GLN A 308 -2.92 -11.53 -5.83
N THR A 309 -2.77 -11.60 -4.51
CA THR A 309 -1.75 -12.45 -3.84
C THR A 309 -2.27 -13.79 -3.31
N GLY A 310 -3.55 -14.11 -3.51
CA GLY A 310 -4.19 -15.34 -3.01
C GLY A 310 -4.59 -15.32 -1.52
N SER A 311 -4.25 -14.27 -0.76
CA SER A 311 -4.69 -14.09 0.63
C SER A 311 -4.88 -12.61 1.02
N LEU A 312 -5.92 -12.32 1.80
CA LEU A 312 -6.12 -11.01 2.45
C LEU A 312 -4.97 -10.64 3.42
N SER A 313 -4.18 -11.63 3.87
CA SER A 313 -3.00 -11.41 4.72
C SER A 313 -1.76 -10.94 3.95
N THR A 314 -1.81 -10.93 2.61
CA THR A 314 -0.69 -10.52 1.74
C THR A 314 -1.10 -9.52 0.66
N ALA A 315 -2.40 -9.41 0.35
CA ALA A 315 -2.93 -8.46 -0.62
C ALA A 315 -2.68 -7.01 -0.18
N ASP A 316 -2.44 -6.11 -1.12
CA ASP A 316 -2.23 -4.69 -0.84
C ASP A 316 -3.03 -3.83 -1.82
N VAL A 317 -3.59 -2.73 -1.31
CA VAL A 317 -4.33 -1.73 -2.07
C VAL A 317 -3.53 -0.44 -2.25
N HIS A 318 -2.40 -0.29 -1.57
CA HIS A 318 -1.48 0.81 -1.83
C HIS A 318 -0.84 0.65 -3.22
N PRO A 319 -0.51 1.76 -3.92
CA PRO A 319 0.18 1.68 -5.19
C PRO A 319 1.55 1.03 -5.01
N ASN A 320 1.85 0.02 -5.83
CA ASN A 320 3.21 -0.44 -6.00
C ASN A 320 4.02 0.58 -6.83
N GLN A 321 5.30 0.33 -7.06
CA GLN A 321 6.18 1.28 -7.79
C GLN A 321 5.63 1.68 -9.17
N LYS A 322 4.88 0.79 -9.83
CA LYS A 322 4.24 1.02 -11.14
C LYS A 322 3.06 1.98 -11.03
N GLY A 323 2.29 1.86 -9.94
CA GLY A 323 1.24 2.79 -9.56
C GLY A 323 1.77 4.16 -9.14
N HIS A 324 2.91 4.23 -8.45
CA HIS A 324 3.58 5.50 -8.16
C HIS A 324 4.07 6.24 -9.41
N VAL A 325 4.60 5.50 -10.41
CA VAL A 325 4.88 6.07 -11.74
C VAL A 325 3.60 6.58 -12.41
N ALA A 326 2.50 5.82 -12.34
CA ALA A 326 1.21 6.24 -12.92
C ALA A 326 0.69 7.54 -12.26
N ILE A 327 0.70 7.64 -10.93
CA ILE A 327 0.29 8.85 -10.19
C ILE A 327 1.19 10.04 -10.55
N ALA A 328 2.51 9.85 -10.55
CA ALA A 328 3.45 10.91 -10.95
C ALA A 328 3.17 11.39 -12.38
N THR A 329 2.94 10.48 -13.32
CA THR A 329 2.55 10.79 -14.70
C THR A 329 1.27 11.63 -14.76
N ALA A 330 0.20 11.28 -14.04
CA ALA A 330 -1.03 12.09 -14.03
C ALA A 330 -0.85 13.49 -13.42
N ILE A 331 -0.05 13.60 -12.36
CA ILE A 331 0.32 14.91 -11.77
C ILE A 331 1.09 15.75 -12.80
N LEU A 332 2.09 15.17 -13.45
CA LEU A 332 2.93 15.86 -14.43
C LEU A 332 2.17 16.24 -15.70
N GLU A 333 1.27 15.40 -16.20
CA GLU A 333 0.35 15.73 -17.29
C GLU A 333 -0.53 16.93 -16.91
N LYS A 334 -1.09 16.94 -15.69
CA LYS A 334 -1.89 18.05 -15.18
C LYS A 334 -1.08 19.34 -15.04
N ILE A 335 0.17 19.23 -14.57
CA ILE A 335 1.10 20.37 -14.47
C ILE A 335 1.46 20.91 -15.86
N ASN A 336 1.62 20.04 -16.84
CA ASN A 336 1.90 20.33 -18.26
C ASN A 336 3.24 21.06 -18.53
N LYS A 337 4.28 20.78 -17.72
CA LYS A 337 5.69 21.17 -17.96
C LYS A 337 6.48 20.00 -18.56
N LEU A 338 6.01 19.48 -19.69
CA LEU A 338 6.43 18.19 -20.22
C LEU A 338 7.77 18.26 -20.98
N HIS A 339 8.61 17.23 -20.80
CA HIS A 339 9.88 17.00 -21.48
C HIS A 339 10.25 15.50 -21.49
N ASP A 340 11.07 15.11 -22.46
CA ASP A 340 11.60 13.76 -22.65
C ASP A 340 13.07 13.76 -22.20
N ASP A 341 13.39 12.99 -21.16
CA ASP A 341 14.73 12.86 -20.62
C ASP A 341 14.99 11.47 -20.01
N ASN A 342 16.20 11.30 -19.45
CA ASN A 342 16.59 10.08 -18.73
C ASN A 342 16.56 10.29 -17.21
N GLY A 343 15.62 11.10 -16.71
CA GLY A 343 15.36 11.36 -15.29
C GLY A 343 14.79 10.14 -14.55
N LEU A 344 14.39 10.36 -13.30
CA LEU A 344 13.90 9.32 -12.40
C LEU A 344 12.65 8.62 -12.97
N LEU A 345 11.69 9.36 -13.51
CA LEU A 345 10.48 8.83 -14.15
C LEU A 345 10.80 7.77 -15.21
N ARG A 346 11.72 8.10 -16.15
CA ARG A 346 12.16 7.21 -17.24
C ARG A 346 12.95 6.00 -16.71
N LYS A 347 13.81 6.21 -15.72
CA LYS A 347 14.62 5.14 -15.07
C LYS A 347 13.74 4.14 -14.33
N THR A 348 12.83 4.62 -13.47
CA THR A 348 11.92 3.80 -12.68
C THR A 348 10.96 3.02 -13.59
N PHE A 349 10.38 3.65 -14.62
CA PHE A 349 9.55 2.92 -15.58
C PHE A 349 10.34 1.81 -16.32
N ASN A 350 11.62 2.07 -16.65
CA ASN A 350 12.47 1.09 -17.32
C ASN A 350 12.99 -0.04 -16.42
N SER A 351 12.84 0.04 -15.09
CA SER A 351 13.23 -1.06 -14.18
C SER A 351 12.18 -2.16 -14.10
N PHE A 352 10.94 -1.92 -14.54
CA PHE A 352 9.86 -2.90 -14.48
C PHE A 352 10.09 -4.03 -15.49
N SER A 353 10.20 -5.26 -14.99
CA SER A 353 10.35 -6.47 -15.80
C SER A 353 9.12 -6.81 -16.64
N ASP A 354 7.97 -6.20 -16.33
CA ASP A 354 6.68 -6.35 -17.00
C ASP A 354 6.16 -5.01 -17.59
N LYS A 355 7.05 -4.08 -17.96
CA LYS A 355 6.68 -2.80 -18.61
C LYS A 355 5.97 -2.96 -19.96
N ASP A 356 6.12 -4.12 -20.61
CA ASP A 356 5.38 -4.50 -21.83
C ASP A 356 3.88 -4.71 -21.57
N LYS A 357 3.48 -4.91 -20.31
CA LYS A 357 2.09 -5.07 -19.87
C LYS A 357 1.51 -3.81 -19.24
N TYR A 358 2.22 -2.68 -19.30
CA TYR A 358 1.73 -1.43 -18.72
C TYR A 358 0.39 -1.04 -19.39
N PRO A 359 -0.71 -0.86 -18.62
CA PRO A 359 -2.05 -0.67 -19.18
C PRO A 359 -2.14 0.47 -20.20
N ALA A 360 -2.85 0.25 -21.30
CA ALA A 360 -2.67 1.03 -22.54
C ALA A 360 -2.98 2.53 -22.43
N ILE A 361 -3.98 2.93 -21.63
CA ILE A 361 -4.29 4.35 -21.40
C ILE A 361 -3.20 4.96 -20.51
N ALA A 362 -2.81 4.27 -19.43
CA ALA A 362 -1.73 4.73 -18.56
C ALA A 362 -0.38 4.82 -19.31
N LEU A 363 -0.11 3.92 -20.25
CA LEU A 363 1.05 3.95 -21.14
C LEU A 363 0.99 5.12 -22.12
N ALA A 364 -0.18 5.45 -22.66
CA ALA A 364 -0.37 6.61 -23.53
C ALA A 364 -0.11 7.93 -22.76
N THR A 365 -0.63 8.05 -21.53
CA THR A 365 -0.33 9.18 -20.64
C THR A 365 1.16 9.23 -20.29
N TYR A 366 1.78 8.08 -19.98
CA TYR A 366 3.22 7.98 -19.72
C TYR A 366 4.04 8.48 -20.92
N ASN A 367 3.75 7.99 -22.13
CA ASN A 367 4.45 8.38 -23.35
C ASN A 367 4.25 9.87 -23.72
N LYS A 368 3.11 10.46 -23.34
CA LYS A 368 2.86 11.90 -23.49
C LYS A 368 3.73 12.74 -22.55
N VAL A 369 3.98 12.27 -21.33
CA VAL A 369 4.79 12.96 -20.32
C VAL A 369 6.28 12.73 -20.55
N ALA A 370 6.73 11.48 -20.68
CA ALA A 370 8.13 11.07 -20.61
C ALA A 370 8.75 10.72 -21.98
N GLY A 371 8.08 11.09 -23.08
CA GLY A 371 8.46 10.68 -24.43
C GLY A 371 8.11 9.22 -24.75
N THR A 372 8.05 8.90 -26.05
CA THR A 372 7.75 7.54 -26.51
C THR A 372 8.97 6.63 -26.39
N ASP A 373 8.85 5.54 -25.64
CA ASP A 373 9.86 4.47 -25.66
C ASP A 373 9.86 3.76 -27.03
N PRO A 374 10.94 3.82 -27.83
CA PRO A 374 10.98 3.15 -29.14
C PRO A 374 10.92 1.62 -29.06
N THR A 375 11.00 1.04 -27.85
CA THR A 375 10.83 -0.41 -27.62
C THR A 375 9.40 -0.83 -27.24
N LEU A 376 8.48 0.12 -27.00
CA LEU A 376 7.09 -0.17 -26.57
C LEU A 376 6.06 0.39 -27.54
N THR A 377 5.78 -0.37 -28.60
CA THR A 377 4.77 0.00 -29.62
C THR A 377 3.35 -0.10 -29.06
N THR A 378 2.64 1.02 -28.97
CA THR A 378 1.22 1.04 -28.56
C THR A 378 0.30 0.72 -29.75
N THR A 379 -0.41 -0.42 -29.71
CA THR A 379 -1.43 -0.76 -30.72
C THR A 379 -2.75 -0.05 -30.42
N THR A 380 -2.79 1.27 -30.64
CA THR A 380 -4.02 2.07 -30.51
C THR A 380 -5.05 1.62 -31.54
N THR A 381 -6.13 0.99 -31.08
CA THR A 381 -7.22 0.52 -31.96
C THR A 381 -8.19 1.67 -32.24
N THR A 382 -7.75 2.66 -33.02
CA THR A 382 -8.65 3.72 -33.51
C THR A 382 -9.65 3.09 -34.49
N SER A 383 -10.92 3.00 -34.10
CA SER A 383 -11.97 2.42 -34.95
C SER A 383 -12.33 3.38 -36.09
N THR A 384 -11.59 3.26 -37.19
CA THR A 384 -11.84 4.02 -38.43
C THR A 384 -12.33 3.05 -39.50
N THR A 385 -13.61 3.13 -39.85
CA THR A 385 -14.19 2.33 -40.93
C THR A 385 -13.61 2.79 -42.28
N THR A 386 -13.02 1.89 -43.08
CA THR A 386 -13.21 1.77 -44.56
C THR A 386 -12.27 0.71 -45.20
N THR A 387 -12.89 -0.19 -45.97
CA THR A 387 -12.39 -1.04 -47.09
C THR A 387 -11.13 -1.91 -46.94
N THR A 388 -11.42 -3.22 -46.90
CA THR A 388 -10.52 -4.36 -47.12
C THR A 388 -9.75 -4.32 -48.44
N THR A 389 -8.47 -4.72 -48.44
CA THR A 389 -7.86 -5.44 -49.57
C THR A 389 -6.95 -6.54 -49.04
N THR A 390 -7.20 -7.78 -49.47
CA THR A 390 -6.55 -8.98 -48.95
C THR A 390 -5.38 -9.39 -49.85
N THR A 391 -4.21 -9.67 -49.27
CA THR A 391 -3.17 -10.49 -49.94
C THR A 391 -2.51 -11.42 -48.93
N THR A 392 -2.22 -12.65 -49.37
CA THR A 392 -1.95 -13.83 -48.51
C THR A 392 -0.51 -14.31 -48.54
N THR A 393 -0.18 -15.23 -47.61
CA THR A 393 0.96 -16.19 -47.64
C THR A 393 2.37 -15.61 -47.37
N ALA A 394 3.32 -16.29 -46.70
CA ALA A 394 3.39 -17.68 -46.24
C ALA A 394 4.22 -17.90 -44.93
N LYS A 395 4.13 -19.12 -44.39
CA LYS A 395 4.93 -19.79 -43.31
C LYS A 395 5.43 -21.13 -43.93
N PRO A 396 6.53 -21.83 -43.51
CA PRO A 396 7.39 -21.74 -42.30
C PRO A 396 8.87 -21.34 -42.66
N THR A 397 10.00 -21.64 -42.00
CA THR A 397 10.36 -22.70 -41.00
C THR A 397 11.60 -22.36 -40.15
N THR A 398 11.86 -23.19 -39.13
CA THR A 398 13.05 -23.24 -38.23
C THR A 398 14.40 -23.45 -38.91
N THR A 399 15.48 -22.99 -38.27
CA THR A 399 16.71 -23.79 -38.04
C THR A 399 17.36 -23.38 -36.70
N THR A 400 17.79 -24.38 -35.93
CA THR A 400 18.48 -24.28 -34.63
C THR A 400 19.99 -24.04 -34.80
N THR A 401 20.59 -23.22 -33.94
CA THR A 401 22.05 -23.33 -33.66
C THR A 401 22.31 -23.21 -32.16
N THR A 402 22.75 -24.32 -31.56
CA THR A 402 23.20 -24.40 -30.17
C THR A 402 24.69 -24.08 -30.10
N THR A 403 25.12 -23.29 -29.11
CA THR A 403 26.54 -23.20 -28.73
C THR A 403 26.65 -23.28 -27.21
N THR A 404 27.44 -24.23 -26.72
CA THR A 404 27.56 -24.58 -25.30
C THR A 404 28.99 -24.35 -24.79
N THR A 405 29.13 -24.06 -23.50
CA THR A 405 30.40 -24.00 -22.72
C THR A 405 31.35 -22.83 -23.10
N THR A 406 31.99 -22.15 -22.15
CA THR A 406 32.79 -22.75 -21.06
C THR A 406 32.78 -21.94 -19.76
N THR A 407 32.90 -22.66 -18.64
CA THR A 407 33.00 -22.17 -17.26
C THR A 407 34.35 -21.50 -16.97
N THR A 408 34.34 -20.38 -16.23
CA THR A 408 35.50 -19.91 -15.46
C THR A 408 35.08 -19.43 -14.07
N LYS A 409 35.56 -20.13 -13.05
CA LYS A 409 35.44 -19.76 -11.63
C LYS A 409 36.67 -18.94 -11.23
N ALA A 410 36.46 -17.71 -10.76
CA ALA A 410 37.51 -16.90 -10.15
C ALA A 410 37.14 -16.61 -8.69
N THR A 411 37.89 -17.21 -7.76
CA THR A 411 37.83 -16.90 -6.33
C THR A 411 38.75 -15.71 -6.05
N THR A 412 38.30 -14.70 -5.30
CA THR A 412 39.19 -13.62 -4.82
C THR A 412 39.02 -13.39 -3.33
N THR A 413 40.05 -13.77 -2.58
CA THR A 413 40.19 -13.51 -1.15
C THR A 413 40.85 -12.14 -0.95
N THR A 414 40.33 -11.22 -0.13
CA THR A 414 41.10 -10.03 0.27
C THR A 414 40.93 -9.62 1.73
N LYS A 415 42.05 -9.83 2.43
CA LYS A 415 42.56 -9.36 3.72
C LYS A 415 41.89 -8.14 4.40
N LYS A 416 41.63 -8.35 5.71
CA LYS A 416 41.38 -7.38 6.79
C LYS A 416 42.26 -6.12 6.74
N ILE A 417 41.63 -4.95 6.90
CA ILE A 417 42.28 -3.67 7.25
C ILE A 417 41.85 -3.29 8.67
N THR A 418 42.82 -2.85 9.48
CA THR A 418 42.61 -2.36 10.84
C THR A 418 42.83 -0.85 10.85
N THR A 419 41.86 -0.08 11.36
CA THR A 419 42.01 1.35 11.64
C THR A 419 41.64 1.64 13.08
N THR A 420 42.62 2.14 13.84
CA THR A 420 42.45 2.57 15.23
C THR A 420 41.94 4.00 15.26
N SER A 421 40.86 4.28 15.98
CA SER A 421 40.53 5.64 16.44
C SER A 421 40.44 5.66 17.96
N THR A 422 41.02 6.69 18.55
CA THR A 422 40.95 7.00 19.98
C THR A 422 39.86 8.02 20.23
N THR A 423 39.10 7.85 21.31
CA THR A 423 38.14 8.86 21.77
C THR A 423 38.22 9.02 23.29
N ALA A 424 37.98 10.26 23.76
CA ALA A 424 38.30 10.68 25.11
C ALA A 424 37.39 10.08 26.19
N ALA A 425 37.92 9.99 27.42
CA ALA A 425 37.19 9.52 28.59
C ALA A 425 36.21 10.58 29.11
N THR A 426 35.02 10.13 29.49
CA THR A 426 34.03 10.92 30.25
C THR A 426 33.64 10.16 31.52
N ALA A 427 33.31 10.88 32.59
CA ALA A 427 33.15 10.35 33.95
C ALA A 427 32.00 9.32 34.11
N PRO A 428 32.07 8.41 35.12
CA PRO A 428 31.09 7.34 35.27
C PRO A 428 29.76 7.84 35.84
N VAL A 429 28.66 7.51 35.16
CA VAL A 429 27.30 7.65 35.71
C VAL A 429 26.92 6.35 36.40
N THR A 430 26.63 6.41 37.70
CA THR A 430 26.17 5.26 38.48
C THR A 430 24.68 5.06 38.28
N THR A 431 24.30 4.02 37.52
CA THR A 431 22.89 3.63 37.35
C THR A 431 22.65 2.26 37.98
N THR A 432 21.70 2.20 38.91
CA THR A 432 21.33 0.99 39.66
C THR A 432 20.85 -0.14 38.75
N ALA A 433 21.41 -1.34 38.94
CA ALA A 433 21.03 -2.54 38.19
C ALA A 433 19.60 -2.99 38.52
N GLN A 434 18.72 -2.94 37.53
CA GLN A 434 17.45 -3.68 37.53
C GLN A 434 17.72 -5.16 37.19
N PRO A 435 16.84 -6.10 37.60
CA PRO A 435 17.01 -7.52 37.27
C PRO A 435 17.05 -7.72 35.75
N VAL A 436 18.11 -8.37 35.27
CA VAL A 436 18.29 -8.65 33.85
C VAL A 436 17.21 -9.63 33.40
N LYS A 437 16.28 -9.15 32.57
CA LYS A 437 15.30 -10.01 31.89
C LYS A 437 16.06 -10.92 30.92
N THR A 438 16.19 -12.20 31.26
CA THR A 438 16.78 -13.21 30.38
C THR A 438 15.73 -13.63 29.36
N ILE A 439 16.03 -13.38 28.09
CA ILE A 439 15.22 -13.79 26.93
C ILE A 439 15.81 -15.11 26.40
N ALA A 440 14.97 -16.02 25.91
CA ALA A 440 15.42 -17.32 25.40
C ALA A 440 16.15 -17.19 24.05
N LEU A 441 17.10 -18.09 23.78
CA LEU A 441 17.86 -18.07 22.52
C LEU A 441 16.90 -18.27 21.34
N GLY A 442 16.96 -17.42 20.32
CA GLY A 442 16.09 -17.44 19.15
C GLY A 442 14.67 -16.87 19.34
N ASP A 443 14.25 -16.50 20.55
CA ASP A 443 12.93 -15.94 20.88
C ASP A 443 13.08 -14.43 21.13
N VAL A 444 13.31 -13.67 20.07
CA VAL A 444 13.88 -12.31 20.11
C VAL A 444 12.85 -11.25 20.56
N ASP A 445 11.56 -11.55 20.47
CA ASP A 445 10.48 -10.72 21.01
C ASP A 445 9.96 -11.16 22.40
N ASP A 446 10.51 -12.25 22.97
CA ASP A 446 10.12 -12.85 24.26
C ASP A 446 8.66 -13.35 24.29
N ASN A 447 8.11 -13.76 23.15
CA ASN A 447 6.76 -14.34 23.05
C ASN A 447 6.69 -15.81 23.51
N LYS A 448 7.84 -16.46 23.75
CA LYS A 448 8.03 -17.89 24.13
C LYS A 448 7.89 -18.89 22.98
N THR A 449 7.92 -18.43 21.72
CA THR A 449 7.81 -19.28 20.53
C THR A 449 8.78 -18.83 19.44
N ILE A 450 9.81 -19.65 19.20
CA ILE A 450 10.83 -19.39 18.17
C ILE A 450 10.23 -19.66 16.79
N ASN A 451 10.07 -18.62 15.98
CA ASN A 451 9.40 -18.70 14.68
C ASN A 451 10.00 -17.71 13.65
N ALA A 452 9.36 -17.59 12.48
CA ALA A 452 9.84 -16.73 11.40
C ALA A 452 9.82 -15.22 11.73
N VAL A 453 9.03 -14.80 12.73
CA VAL A 453 9.01 -13.41 13.21
C VAL A 453 10.33 -13.05 13.92
N ASP A 454 10.88 -13.94 14.75
CA ASP A 454 12.17 -13.74 15.40
C ASP A 454 13.30 -13.56 14.39
N ALA A 455 13.33 -14.41 13.35
CA ALA A 455 14.27 -14.27 12.25
C ALA A 455 14.09 -12.94 11.49
N SER A 456 12.86 -12.45 11.35
CA SER A 456 12.60 -11.15 10.73
C SER A 456 13.12 -9.98 11.56
N TYR A 457 13.03 -10.04 12.90
CA TYR A 457 13.63 -9.05 13.78
C TYR A 457 15.16 -9.06 13.69
N VAL A 458 15.79 -10.25 13.63
CA VAL A 458 17.24 -10.39 13.44
C VAL A 458 17.67 -9.76 12.10
N LEU A 459 16.92 -9.97 11.02
CA LEU A 459 17.19 -9.35 9.72
C LEU A 459 16.97 -7.83 9.73
N GLU A 460 15.98 -7.32 10.45
CA GLU A 460 15.77 -5.87 10.61
C GLU A 460 16.96 -5.22 11.32
N ASP A 461 17.42 -5.80 12.44
CA ASP A 461 18.55 -5.26 13.19
C ASP A 461 19.87 -5.39 12.42
N TYR A 462 20.05 -6.49 11.67
CA TYR A 462 21.19 -6.66 10.77
C TYR A 462 21.22 -5.61 9.64
N ALA A 463 20.11 -5.38 8.96
CA ALA A 463 20.02 -4.36 7.90
C ALA A 463 20.24 -2.94 8.44
N ARG A 464 19.75 -2.67 9.65
CA ARG A 464 19.94 -1.41 10.37
C ARG A 464 21.39 -1.19 10.79
N THR A 465 22.02 -2.17 11.41
CA THR A 465 23.44 -2.08 11.84
C THR A 465 24.41 -2.05 10.65
N SER A 466 24.11 -2.79 9.58
CA SER A 466 24.87 -2.75 8.32
C SER A 466 24.80 -1.41 7.58
N THR A 467 23.84 -0.53 7.93
CA THR A 467 23.73 0.84 7.39
C THR A 467 24.26 1.90 8.37
N ASN A 468 25.18 1.52 9.27
CA ASN A 468 25.78 2.38 10.30
C ASN A 468 24.78 3.03 11.28
N LYS A 469 23.56 2.49 11.39
CA LYS A 469 22.62 2.86 12.45
C LYS A 469 22.91 1.97 13.67
N ALA A 470 22.53 2.41 14.88
CA ALA A 470 22.68 1.60 16.09
C ALA A 470 21.88 0.27 16.01
N SER A 471 22.03 -0.64 16.97
CA SER A 471 21.10 -1.78 17.15
C SER A 471 19.83 -1.32 17.90
N LYS A 472 18.65 -1.82 17.52
CA LYS A 472 17.33 -1.58 18.16
C LYS A 472 17.13 -2.50 19.36
N PHE A 473 17.86 -3.62 19.40
CA PHE A 473 17.76 -4.62 20.45
C PHE A 473 18.33 -4.14 21.79
N SER A 474 17.64 -4.51 22.86
CA SER A 474 18.21 -4.53 24.21
C SER A 474 19.35 -5.55 24.31
N ASP A 475 20.23 -5.44 25.31
CA ASP A 475 21.34 -6.38 25.47
C ASP A 475 20.92 -7.82 25.80
N ALA A 476 19.67 -8.02 26.24
CA ALA A 476 19.05 -9.34 26.35
C ALA A 476 18.67 -9.90 24.96
N GLN A 477 18.01 -9.08 24.13
CA GLN A 477 17.63 -9.46 22.77
C GLN A 477 18.86 -9.69 21.88
N LYS A 478 19.94 -8.93 22.05
CA LYS A 478 21.21 -9.19 21.35
C LYS A 478 21.76 -10.59 21.63
N LYS A 479 21.66 -11.05 22.89
CA LYS A 479 22.08 -12.42 23.28
C LYS A 479 21.11 -13.50 22.82
N ALA A 480 19.83 -13.16 22.64
CA ALA A 480 18.84 -14.05 22.05
C ALA A 480 19.00 -14.16 20.52
N ALA A 481 19.45 -13.09 19.88
CA ALA A 481 19.63 -12.96 18.43
C ALA A 481 20.97 -13.48 17.90
N ASP A 482 22.04 -13.47 18.71
CA ASP A 482 23.36 -14.07 18.44
C ASP A 482 23.30 -15.58 18.75
N VAL A 483 22.66 -16.34 17.86
CA VAL A 483 22.29 -17.76 18.11
C VAL A 483 23.47 -18.70 17.82
N ASP A 484 24.33 -18.35 16.86
CA ASP A 484 25.58 -19.08 16.60
C ASP A 484 26.73 -18.69 17.56
N LYS A 485 26.57 -17.56 18.27
CA LYS A 485 27.47 -17.03 19.29
C LYS A 485 28.81 -16.53 18.72
N ASP A 486 28.82 -16.12 17.44
CA ASP A 486 29.98 -15.49 16.80
C ASP A 486 30.16 -14.00 17.16
N THR A 487 29.24 -13.45 17.98
CA THR A 487 29.15 -12.05 18.45
C THR A 487 28.68 -11.02 17.41
N LYS A 488 28.20 -11.46 16.24
CA LYS A 488 27.62 -10.59 15.19
C LYS A 488 26.23 -11.04 14.81
N ILE A 489 25.22 -10.31 15.25
CA ILE A 489 23.81 -10.53 14.86
C ILE A 489 23.66 -10.26 13.35
N ASN A 490 23.42 -11.32 12.57
CA ASN A 490 23.39 -11.23 11.11
C ASN A 490 22.44 -12.22 10.43
N ALA A 491 22.46 -12.27 9.10
CA ALA A 491 21.59 -13.16 8.32
C ALA A 491 21.83 -14.67 8.58
N VAL A 492 23.01 -15.06 9.07
CA VAL A 492 23.30 -16.43 9.51
C VAL A 492 22.44 -16.81 10.71
N ASP A 493 22.33 -15.96 11.72
CA ASP A 493 21.47 -16.20 12.88
C ASP A 493 20.00 -16.37 12.50
N ALA A 494 19.50 -15.48 11.65
CA ALA A 494 18.15 -15.57 11.11
C ALA A 494 17.91 -16.89 10.34
N SER A 495 18.92 -17.38 9.62
CA SER A 495 18.84 -18.66 8.91
C SER A 495 18.78 -19.85 9.87
N TYR A 496 19.50 -19.81 10.99
CA TYR A 496 19.42 -20.83 12.05
C TYR A 496 18.05 -20.85 12.73
N ILE A 497 17.47 -19.68 13.03
CA ILE A 497 16.12 -19.54 13.58
C ILE A 497 15.07 -20.12 12.62
N LEU A 498 15.14 -19.77 11.33
CA LEU A 498 14.24 -20.31 10.30
C LEU A 498 14.39 -21.83 10.13
N SER A 499 15.62 -22.35 10.18
CA SER A 499 15.92 -23.77 10.06
C SER A 499 15.36 -24.56 11.26
N TYR A 500 15.46 -24.01 12.47
CA TYR A 500 14.85 -24.59 13.66
C TYR A 500 13.32 -24.54 13.62
N TYR A 501 12.72 -23.40 13.24
CA TYR A 501 11.27 -23.29 13.03
C TYR A 501 10.74 -24.32 12.02
N ALA A 502 11.44 -24.52 10.90
CA ALA A 502 11.10 -25.56 9.93
C ALA A 502 11.22 -26.98 10.50
N TYR A 503 12.23 -27.24 11.35
CA TYR A 503 12.41 -28.52 12.04
C TYR A 503 11.30 -28.82 13.06
N THR A 504 10.87 -27.83 13.86
CA THR A 504 9.78 -28.00 14.84
C THR A 504 8.43 -28.25 14.16
N ALA A 505 8.21 -27.69 12.97
CA ALA A 505 7.00 -27.90 12.19
C ALA A 505 6.81 -29.32 11.63
N VAL A 506 7.87 -30.15 11.58
CA VAL A 506 7.84 -31.50 10.97
C VAL A 506 8.22 -32.65 11.91
N THR A 507 8.71 -32.35 13.12
CA THR A 507 9.26 -33.35 14.05
C THR A 507 8.38 -33.50 15.28
N LYS A 508 8.14 -34.75 15.73
CA LYS A 508 7.34 -35.01 16.94
C LYS A 508 8.15 -34.90 18.24
N ASP A 509 9.42 -35.30 18.19
CA ASP A 509 10.37 -35.21 19.30
C ASP A 509 11.23 -33.94 19.11
N VAL A 510 10.69 -32.79 19.52
CA VAL A 510 11.34 -31.49 19.37
C VAL A 510 12.44 -31.30 20.42
N LYS A 511 13.69 -31.20 19.97
CA LYS A 511 14.83 -30.75 20.78
C LYS A 511 14.70 -29.26 21.12
N SER A 512 15.34 -28.80 22.21
CA SER A 512 15.55 -27.36 22.41
C SER A 512 16.44 -26.74 21.31
N PHE A 513 16.41 -25.42 21.13
CA PHE A 513 17.17 -24.77 20.06
C PHE A 513 18.69 -24.94 20.26
N GLU A 514 19.18 -24.84 21.50
CA GLU A 514 20.58 -25.12 21.86
C GLU A 514 21.01 -26.57 21.65
N GLU A 515 20.09 -27.54 21.64
CA GLU A 515 20.36 -28.94 21.31
C GLU A 515 20.28 -29.19 19.81
N TYR A 516 19.38 -28.49 19.11
CA TYR A 516 19.30 -28.51 17.65
C TYR A 516 20.59 -27.99 17.01
N LEU A 517 21.09 -26.82 17.46
CA LEU A 517 22.32 -26.19 16.96
C LEU A 517 23.59 -27.03 17.17
N LYS A 518 23.60 -27.96 18.14
CA LYS A 518 24.70 -28.93 18.33
C LYS A 518 24.68 -30.08 17.31
N THR A 519 23.63 -30.17 16.49
CA THR A 519 23.39 -31.27 15.54
C THR A 519 23.07 -30.78 14.12
N ALA A 520 23.23 -29.49 13.86
CA ALA A 520 23.01 -28.82 12.58
C ALA A 520 24.33 -28.66 11.79
#